data_AF-A0A2C9KL74-F1
#
_entry.id   AF-A0A2C9KL74-F1
#
_cell.length_a   1.000
_cell.length_b   1.000
_cell.length_c   1.000
_cell.angle_alpha   90.00
_cell.angle_beta   90.00
_cell.angle_gamma   90.00
#
_symmetry.space_group_name_H-M   'P 1'
#
loop_
_entity.id
_entity.type
_entity.pdbx_description
1 polymer ?
#
loop_
_entity_poly.entity_id
_entity_poly.type
_entity_poly.pdbx_seq_one_letter_code
_entity_poly.pdbx_strand_id
1 'polypeptide(L)'
;MPLLRIYKTSSLDKRCNIYCHLIAKEYCTKSSHRRIHYILGTLITRCDYTFAQIWHKESKKHIACDGKFAFFDNYEKCISCIHPGNSPLFVIQKPRPGKIEDGLIMEGLPETVDLPHQGYKGCLFAINSDNFLFRVDLESGQVLEEVYLGDSSVKFRRLQWNTIDESFIVCSTKKCQQINGRAPESGDIMQLVVLSCMPLGHRKSLVNRRK
;
A
#
# COMPACT_ATOMS: atom_id res chain seq x y z
N MET A 1 24.31 26.60 15.66
CA MET A 1 23.65 25.90 14.55
C MET A 1 24.72 25.23 13.69
N PRO A 2 24.79 23.90 13.58
CA PRO A 2 25.74 23.27 12.69
C PRO A 2 25.20 23.35 11.24
N LEU A 3 26.02 23.92 10.36
CA LEU A 3 25.78 24.02 8.92
C LEU A 3 25.62 22.62 8.32
N LEU A 4 24.44 22.32 7.79
CA LEU A 4 24.19 21.13 6.97
C LEU A 4 25.01 21.28 5.69
N ARG A 5 26.20 20.68 5.65
CA ARG A 5 26.98 20.53 4.42
C ARG A 5 26.22 19.55 3.52
N ILE A 6 25.48 20.08 2.55
CA ILE A 6 24.90 19.28 1.48
C ILE A 6 26.05 18.83 0.59
N TYR A 7 26.53 17.61 0.79
CA TYR A 7 27.57 17.01 -0.05
C TYR A 7 27.04 16.83 -1.47
N LYS A 8 27.82 17.28 -2.46
CA LYS A 8 27.55 16.96 -3.88
C LYS A 8 27.44 15.44 -4.04
N THR A 9 26.36 15.01 -4.67
CA THR A 9 25.82 13.65 -4.69
C THR A 9 26.55 12.66 -5.61
N SER A 10 27.73 13.01 -6.12
CA SER A 10 28.41 12.24 -7.17
C SER A 10 29.37 11.15 -6.66
N SER A 11 29.81 11.17 -5.39
CA SER A 11 30.77 10.20 -4.87
C SER A 11 30.26 9.41 -3.66
N LEU A 12 30.42 8.10 -3.72
CA LEU A 12 30.18 7.16 -2.63
C LEU A 12 31.26 7.33 -1.54
N ASP A 13 30.97 8.13 -0.51
CA ASP A 13 31.85 8.22 0.67
C ASP A 13 31.53 7.10 1.65
N LYS A 14 32.40 6.08 1.70
CA LYS A 14 32.26 4.91 2.59
C LYS A 14 32.43 5.26 4.08
N ARG A 15 32.87 6.46 4.41
CA ARG A 15 33.03 6.93 5.81
C ARG A 15 31.75 7.59 6.35
N CYS A 16 30.80 7.91 5.47
CA CYS A 16 29.53 8.48 5.89
C CYS A 16 28.63 7.43 6.55
N ASN A 17 27.97 7.81 7.64
CA ASN A 17 26.96 6.97 8.28
C ASN A 17 25.84 6.65 7.27
N ILE A 18 25.35 5.41 7.28
CA ILE A 18 24.21 4.93 6.47
C ILE A 18 23.00 5.85 6.58
N TYR A 19 22.77 6.45 7.75
CA TYR A 19 21.73 7.46 7.99
C TYR A 19 21.87 8.67 7.06
N CYS A 20 23.08 9.20 6.87
CA CYS A 20 23.34 10.31 5.96
C CYS A 20 23.08 9.92 4.50
N HIS A 21 23.32 8.65 4.14
CA HIS A 21 23.00 8.14 2.81
C HIS A 21 21.50 7.99 2.57
N LEU A 22 20.73 7.59 3.60
CA LEU A 22 19.27 7.49 3.56
C LEU A 22 18.61 8.88 3.46
N ILE A 23 19.00 9.84 4.30
CA ILE A 23 18.52 11.24 4.20
C ILE A 23 18.80 11.80 2.81
N ALA A 24 20.03 11.67 2.31
CA ALA A 24 20.36 12.19 0.99
C ALA A 24 19.56 11.51 -0.14
N LYS A 25 19.07 10.28 0.04
CA LYS A 25 18.18 9.61 -0.93
C LYS A 25 16.77 10.19 -0.88
N GLU A 26 16.27 10.52 0.31
CA GLU A 26 14.95 11.13 0.49
C GLU A 26 14.82 12.46 -0.25
N TYR A 27 15.87 13.28 -0.22
CA TYR A 27 15.87 14.62 -0.85
C TYR A 27 16.46 14.66 -2.28
N CYS A 28 16.97 13.54 -2.83
CA CYS A 28 17.53 13.51 -4.19
C CYS A 28 16.83 12.48 -5.09
N THR A 29 16.17 12.99 -6.13
CA THR A 29 15.42 12.18 -7.12
C THR A 29 16.30 11.34 -8.05
N LYS A 30 17.63 11.56 -8.06
CA LYS A 30 18.61 10.83 -8.88
C LYS A 30 19.66 10.17 -7.98
N SER A 31 19.36 8.96 -7.49
CA SER A 31 20.35 8.12 -6.82
C SER A 31 20.89 7.06 -7.79
N SER A 32 22.21 6.92 -7.90
CA SER A 32 22.81 5.88 -8.73
C SER A 32 22.54 4.48 -8.15
N HIS A 33 22.33 3.49 -9.02
CA HIS A 33 22.12 2.09 -8.62
C HIS A 33 23.23 1.59 -7.67
N ARG A 34 24.49 1.96 -7.93
CA ARG A 34 25.63 1.61 -7.07
C ARG A 34 25.47 2.11 -5.64
N ARG A 35 24.95 3.31 -5.44
CA ARG A 35 24.69 3.88 -4.12
C ARG A 35 23.57 3.14 -3.40
N ILE A 36 22.49 2.79 -4.11
CA ILE A 36 21.36 2.03 -3.54
C ILE A 36 21.84 0.64 -3.09
N HIS A 37 22.58 -0.08 -3.94
CA HIS A 37 23.14 -1.38 -3.59
C HIS A 37 24.15 -1.29 -2.44
N TYR A 38 24.94 -0.23 -2.35
CA TYR A 38 25.83 -0.02 -1.21
C TYR A 38 25.05 0.22 0.08
N ILE A 39 23.99 1.02 0.05
CA ILE A 39 23.14 1.27 1.21
C ILE A 39 22.51 -0.05 1.68
N LEU A 40 21.87 -0.77 0.75
CA LEU A 40 21.25 -2.07 1.03
C LEU A 40 22.26 -3.08 1.55
N GLY A 41 23.39 -3.24 0.86
CA GLY A 41 24.47 -4.13 1.27
C GLY A 41 24.94 -3.81 2.68
N THR A 42 25.21 -2.53 2.98
CA THR A 42 25.62 -2.09 4.32
C THR A 42 24.55 -2.39 5.38
N LEU A 43 23.27 -2.14 5.10
CA LEU A 43 22.18 -2.46 6.02
C LEU A 43 22.03 -3.97 6.23
N ILE A 44 22.29 -4.79 5.21
CA ILE A 44 22.14 -6.26 5.32
C ILE A 44 23.37 -6.88 5.99
N THR A 45 24.58 -6.37 5.74
CA THR A 45 25.85 -7.01 6.14
C THR A 45 26.50 -6.44 7.39
N ARG A 46 25.96 -5.39 8.03
CA ARG A 46 26.56 -4.88 9.27
C ARG A 46 26.45 -5.87 10.45
N CYS A 47 25.64 -6.92 10.33
CA CYS A 47 25.48 -8.00 11.31
C CYS A 47 25.12 -7.51 12.74
N ASP A 48 24.79 -6.23 12.92
CA ASP A 48 24.35 -5.58 14.14
C ASP A 48 22.82 -5.48 14.23
N TYR A 49 22.12 -6.05 13.26
CA TYR A 49 20.66 -6.11 13.22
C TYR A 49 20.17 -7.48 13.68
N THR A 50 19.27 -7.50 14.64
CA THR A 50 18.48 -8.69 14.95
C THR A 50 17.38 -8.82 13.92
N PHE A 51 17.48 -9.83 13.05
CA PHE A 51 16.44 -10.12 12.08
C PHE A 51 15.17 -10.58 12.81
N ALA A 52 14.08 -9.82 12.65
CA ALA A 52 12.80 -10.22 13.20
C ALA A 52 12.32 -11.50 12.52
N GLN A 53 11.74 -12.44 13.28
CA GLN A 53 11.25 -13.72 12.74
C GLN A 53 10.23 -13.54 11.61
N ILE A 54 9.53 -12.41 11.54
CA ILE A 54 8.61 -12.07 10.47
C ILE A 54 9.24 -12.16 9.08
N TRP A 55 10.53 -11.85 8.97
CA TRP A 55 11.24 -11.85 7.70
C TRP A 55 11.66 -13.25 7.24
N HIS A 56 11.53 -14.27 8.10
CA HIS A 56 11.62 -15.68 7.70
C HIS A 56 10.28 -16.25 7.21
N LYS A 57 9.17 -15.52 7.36
CA LYS A 57 7.86 -16.01 6.92
C LYS A 57 7.76 -15.91 5.41
N GLU A 58 7.26 -16.97 4.80
CA GLU A 58 7.12 -17.10 3.35
C GLU A 58 5.64 -17.21 2.95
N SER A 59 5.31 -16.73 1.76
CA SER A 59 4.01 -16.99 1.12
C SER A 59 4.22 -17.23 -0.37
N LYS A 60 3.39 -18.11 -0.94
CA LYS A 60 3.33 -18.36 -2.39
C LYS A 60 2.54 -17.28 -3.13
N LYS A 61 1.87 -16.39 -2.40
CA LYS A 61 1.01 -15.30 -2.89
C LYS A 61 1.70 -13.95 -2.62
N HIS A 62 1.08 -12.86 -3.06
CA HIS A 62 1.62 -11.52 -2.85
C HIS A 62 1.81 -11.21 -1.36
N ILE A 63 2.97 -10.61 -1.04
CA ILE A 63 3.31 -10.06 0.27
C ILE A 63 3.44 -8.55 0.10
N ALA A 64 2.74 -7.79 0.94
CA ALA A 64 2.87 -6.33 1.05
C ALA A 64 3.41 -5.95 2.42
N CYS A 65 4.15 -4.85 2.52
CA CYS A 65 4.72 -4.38 3.78
C CYS A 65 4.70 -2.86 3.82
N ASP A 66 4.30 -2.30 4.96
CA ASP A 66 4.21 -0.86 5.21
C ASP A 66 5.07 -0.42 6.40
N GLY A 67 6.13 -1.20 6.68
CA GLY A 67 7.04 -0.96 7.81
C GLY A 67 6.49 -1.43 9.15
N LYS A 68 5.25 -1.07 9.52
CA LYS A 68 4.61 -1.51 10.77
C LYS A 68 3.87 -2.84 10.64
N PHE A 69 3.33 -3.11 9.46
CA PHE A 69 2.56 -4.29 9.15
C PHE A 69 3.12 -5.00 7.94
N ALA A 70 3.11 -6.34 7.98
CA ALA A 70 3.33 -7.20 6.83
C ALA A 70 2.06 -8.00 6.55
N PHE A 71 1.64 -7.96 5.30
CA PHE A 71 0.42 -8.55 4.78
C PHE A 71 0.77 -9.71 3.86
N PHE A 72 0.28 -10.90 4.19
CA PHE A 72 0.53 -12.14 3.47
C PHE A 72 -0.74 -12.63 2.78
N ASP A 73 -0.57 -13.55 1.85
CA ASP A 73 -1.67 -14.23 1.15
C ASP A 73 -2.59 -13.30 0.35
N ASN A 74 -2.02 -12.24 -0.23
CA ASN A 74 -2.75 -11.09 -0.79
C ASN A 74 -3.59 -10.39 0.29
N TYR A 75 -2.95 -9.78 1.28
CA TYR A 75 -3.59 -9.03 2.36
C TYR A 75 -4.50 -9.81 3.32
N GLU A 76 -4.76 -11.10 3.09
CA GLU A 76 -5.65 -11.90 3.94
C GLU A 76 -5.13 -12.10 5.36
N LYS A 77 -3.81 -12.12 5.56
CA LYS A 77 -3.18 -12.29 6.88
C LYS A 77 -2.29 -11.11 7.19
N CYS A 78 -2.50 -10.48 8.34
CA CYS A 78 -1.66 -9.38 8.81
C CYS A 78 -0.78 -9.85 9.97
N ILE A 79 0.48 -9.41 9.99
CA ILE A 79 1.42 -9.60 11.10
C ILE A 79 2.04 -8.24 11.43
N SER A 80 2.14 -7.92 12.72
CA SER A 80 2.88 -6.74 13.17
C SER A 80 4.39 -6.96 13.00
N CYS A 81 5.06 -6.01 12.35
CA CYS A 81 6.52 -5.96 12.24
C CYS A 81 7.18 -5.43 13.53
N ILE A 82 6.45 -4.66 14.34
CA ILE A 82 6.95 -4.06 15.58
C ILE A 82 6.95 -5.09 16.72
N HIS A 83 5.86 -5.84 16.82
CA HIS A 83 5.70 -6.90 17.82
C HIS A 83 5.40 -8.22 17.10
N PRO A 84 6.41 -8.81 16.43
CA PRO A 84 6.23 -10.02 15.63
C PRO A 84 5.92 -11.21 16.54
N GLY A 85 4.63 -11.52 16.68
CA GLY A 85 4.16 -12.74 17.32
C GLY A 85 4.29 -13.97 16.40
N ASN A 86 4.10 -15.14 16.99
CA ASN A 86 4.07 -16.40 16.25
C ASN A 86 2.83 -16.48 15.34
N SER A 87 1.69 -15.96 15.80
CA SER A 87 0.44 -15.91 15.06
C SER A 87 0.28 -14.61 14.25
N PRO A 88 -0.55 -14.61 13.19
CA PRO A 88 -1.02 -13.37 12.59
C PRO A 88 -1.71 -12.50 13.65
N LEU A 89 -1.55 -11.18 13.51
CA LEU A 89 -2.29 -10.18 14.29
C LEU A 89 -3.79 -10.36 14.05
N PHE A 90 -4.16 -10.49 12.78
CA PHE A 90 -5.50 -10.86 12.36
C PHE A 90 -5.48 -11.58 11.00
N VAL A 91 -6.59 -12.26 10.72
CA VAL A 91 -6.94 -12.76 9.39
C VAL A 91 -8.22 -12.04 9.00
N ILE A 92 -8.24 -11.44 7.80
CA ILE A 92 -9.39 -10.65 7.36
C ILE A 92 -10.63 -11.53 7.31
N GLN A 93 -11.66 -11.14 8.06
CA GLN A 93 -12.95 -11.80 8.10
C GLN A 93 -13.82 -11.29 6.95
N LYS A 94 -13.52 -11.75 5.72
CA LYS A 94 -14.23 -11.28 4.52
C LYS A 94 -15.69 -11.76 4.53
N PRO A 95 -16.67 -10.87 4.36
CA PRO A 95 -18.08 -11.27 4.22
C PRO A 95 -18.36 -11.98 2.90
N ARG A 96 -17.51 -11.77 1.89
CA ARG A 96 -17.64 -12.36 0.55
C ARG A 96 -16.37 -13.13 0.15
N PRO A 97 -16.51 -14.25 -0.59
CA PRO A 97 -15.36 -14.87 -1.23
C PRO A 97 -14.77 -13.92 -2.27
N GLY A 98 -13.48 -14.04 -2.54
CA GLY A 98 -12.78 -13.19 -3.50
C GLY A 98 -11.36 -12.89 -3.07
N LYS A 99 -10.43 -12.90 -4.02
CA LYS A 99 -9.03 -12.53 -3.77
C LYS A 99 -8.96 -11.02 -3.56
N ILE A 100 -8.20 -10.56 -2.57
CA ILE A 100 -7.87 -9.14 -2.46
C ILE A 100 -6.81 -8.83 -3.52
N GLU A 101 -7.10 -7.85 -4.35
CA GLU A 101 -6.25 -7.45 -5.47
C GLU A 101 -5.26 -6.39 -5.03
N ASP A 102 -5.68 -5.45 -4.17
CA ASP A 102 -4.80 -4.42 -3.61
C ASP A 102 -5.32 -3.88 -2.27
N GLY A 103 -4.44 -3.17 -1.55
CA GLY A 103 -4.69 -2.63 -0.22
C GLY A 103 -4.00 -1.29 0.04
N LEU A 104 -4.63 -0.42 0.82
CA LEU A 104 -4.13 0.89 1.21
C LEU A 104 -4.36 1.12 2.70
N ILE A 105 -3.32 1.49 3.43
CA ILE A 105 -3.37 1.61 4.90
C ILE A 105 -3.55 3.07 5.28
N MET A 106 -4.49 3.31 6.19
CA MET A 106 -4.74 4.58 6.84
C MET A 106 -4.52 4.41 8.35
N GLU A 107 -3.55 5.13 8.90
CA GLU A 107 -3.24 5.13 10.34
C GLU A 107 -3.52 6.48 11.03
N GLY A 108 -3.81 7.55 10.25
CA GLY A 108 -3.92 8.94 10.73
C GLY A 108 -5.32 9.56 10.58
N LEU A 109 -5.68 10.43 11.53
CA LEU A 109 -6.96 11.15 11.59
C LEU A 109 -7.01 12.30 10.58
N PRO A 110 -8.20 12.55 10.02
CA PRO A 110 -8.74 13.91 9.94
C PRO A 110 -9.59 14.16 11.20
N GLU A 111 -9.17 15.09 12.07
CA GLU A 111 -9.87 15.46 13.33
C GLU A 111 -11.33 15.95 13.13
N THR A 112 -11.75 16.12 11.88
CA THR A 112 -12.95 16.88 11.50
C THR A 112 -14.05 16.06 10.86
N VAL A 113 -13.94 14.72 10.81
CA VAL A 113 -14.91 13.86 10.13
C VAL A 113 -15.75 13.06 11.13
N ASP A 114 -17.05 13.37 11.19
CA ASP A 114 -18.03 12.53 11.88
C ASP A 114 -18.20 11.21 11.11
N LEU A 115 -17.74 10.11 11.71
CA LEU A 115 -17.77 8.79 11.08
C LEU A 115 -19.01 7.99 11.48
N PRO A 116 -19.86 7.57 10.53
CA PRO A 116 -20.83 6.52 10.77
C PRO A 116 -20.10 5.17 10.92
N HIS A 117 -20.65 4.27 11.76
CA HIS A 117 -20.27 2.86 11.90
C HIS A 117 -18.90 2.59 12.56
N GLN A 118 -18.96 2.15 13.82
CA GLN A 118 -17.82 1.71 14.67
C GLN A 118 -16.68 2.73 14.92
N GLY A 119 -16.85 3.99 14.51
CA GLY A 119 -15.92 5.09 14.82
C GLY A 119 -14.60 5.05 14.04
N TYR A 120 -13.69 5.95 14.39
CA TYR A 120 -12.36 6.02 13.79
C TYR A 120 -11.47 4.90 14.34
N LYS A 121 -10.87 4.12 13.44
CA LYS A 121 -9.85 3.12 13.71
C LYS A 121 -8.87 3.12 12.54
N GLY A 122 -7.60 2.86 12.82
CA GLY A 122 -6.62 2.56 11.77
C GLY A 122 -7.16 1.42 10.91
N CYS A 123 -7.17 1.62 9.60
CA CYS A 123 -7.83 0.70 8.69
C CYS A 123 -7.01 0.38 7.44
N LEU A 124 -7.28 -0.81 6.90
CA LEU A 124 -6.89 -1.22 5.57
C LEU A 124 -8.11 -1.05 4.65
N PHE A 125 -7.99 -0.18 3.66
CA PHE A 125 -8.86 -0.21 2.50
C PHE A 125 -8.40 -1.34 1.59
N ALA A 126 -9.25 -2.33 1.34
CA ALA A 126 -8.92 -3.50 0.54
C ALA A 126 -9.93 -3.67 -0.59
N ILE A 127 -9.46 -3.86 -1.81
CA ILE A 127 -10.33 -4.14 -2.96
C ILE A 127 -10.23 -5.60 -3.39
N ASN A 128 -11.36 -6.25 -3.61
CA ASN A 128 -11.37 -7.64 -4.07
C ASN A 128 -11.61 -7.80 -5.59
N SER A 129 -11.49 -9.05 -6.04
CA SER A 129 -11.69 -9.47 -7.43
C SER A 129 -13.08 -9.13 -7.99
N ASP A 130 -14.06 -8.91 -7.10
CA ASP A 130 -15.48 -8.70 -7.39
C ASP A 130 -15.91 -7.23 -7.24
N ASN A 131 -14.95 -6.31 -7.23
CA ASN A 131 -15.18 -4.86 -7.14
C ASN A 131 -15.82 -4.40 -5.82
N PHE A 132 -15.69 -5.17 -4.75
CA PHE A 132 -16.00 -4.70 -3.41
C PHE A 132 -14.78 -4.04 -2.80
N LEU A 133 -15.01 -2.84 -2.26
CA LEU A 133 -14.08 -2.14 -1.41
C LEU A 133 -14.48 -2.34 0.05
N PHE A 134 -13.53 -2.81 0.85
CA PHE A 134 -13.70 -3.04 2.27
C PHE A 134 -12.89 -2.03 3.07
N ARG A 135 -13.45 -1.54 4.16
CA ARG A 135 -12.71 -0.91 5.26
C ARG A 135 -12.49 -1.96 6.34
N VAL A 136 -11.25 -2.35 6.57
CA VAL A 136 -10.90 -3.42 7.52
C VAL A 136 -10.17 -2.80 8.71
N ASP A 137 -10.58 -3.13 9.93
CA ASP A 137 -9.89 -2.74 11.15
C ASP A 137 -8.48 -3.36 11.23
N LEU A 138 -7.43 -2.55 11.41
CA LEU A 138 -6.05 -3.02 11.55
C LEU A 138 -5.76 -3.70 12.89
N GLU A 139 -6.65 -3.57 13.88
CA GLU A 139 -6.48 -4.27 15.15
C GLU A 139 -7.12 -5.66 15.13
N SER A 140 -8.36 -5.73 14.64
CA SER A 140 -9.18 -6.95 14.73
C SER A 140 -9.31 -7.74 13.43
N GLY A 141 -9.03 -7.12 12.27
CA GLY A 141 -9.30 -7.69 10.95
C GLY A 141 -10.79 -7.78 10.58
N GLN A 142 -11.67 -7.15 11.36
CA GLN A 142 -13.09 -7.08 11.06
C GLN A 142 -13.36 -6.09 9.93
N VAL A 143 -14.31 -6.43 9.06
CA VAL A 143 -14.80 -5.52 8.02
C VAL A 143 -15.77 -4.54 8.67
N LEU A 144 -15.38 -3.26 8.70
CA LEU A 144 -16.13 -2.16 9.29
C LEU A 144 -17.18 -1.61 8.30
N GLU A 145 -16.80 -1.48 7.03
CA GLU A 145 -17.67 -1.02 5.94
C GLU A 145 -17.38 -1.80 4.64
N GLU A 146 -18.40 -1.93 3.80
CA GLU A 146 -18.27 -2.48 2.44
C GLU A 146 -19.04 -1.65 1.41
N VAL A 147 -18.45 -1.45 0.24
CA VAL A 147 -19.07 -0.73 -0.86
C VAL A 147 -18.81 -1.44 -2.18
N TYR A 148 -19.86 -1.59 -2.99
CA TYR A 148 -19.75 -2.10 -4.34
C TYR A 148 -19.41 -0.96 -5.30
N LEU A 149 -18.30 -1.09 -6.05
CA LEU A 149 -17.80 -0.03 -6.92
C LEU A 149 -18.42 0.00 -8.32
N GLY A 150 -19.32 -0.94 -8.64
CA GLY A 150 -20.05 -0.96 -9.89
C GLY A 150 -19.76 -2.17 -10.77
N ASP A 151 -20.31 -2.11 -11.98
CA ASP A 151 -20.53 -3.25 -12.88
C ASP A 151 -19.29 -4.14 -13.10
N SER A 152 -19.55 -5.44 -13.21
CA SER A 152 -18.60 -6.53 -13.45
C SER A 152 -17.73 -6.38 -14.70
N SER A 153 -18.16 -5.56 -15.67
CA SER A 153 -17.45 -5.28 -16.92
C SER A 153 -16.15 -4.51 -16.72
N VAL A 154 -16.03 -3.75 -15.62
CA VAL A 154 -14.82 -3.02 -15.25
C VAL A 154 -14.21 -3.69 -14.03
N LYS A 155 -12.94 -4.08 -14.11
CA LYS A 155 -12.24 -4.70 -12.97
C LYS A 155 -11.28 -3.70 -12.33
N PHE A 156 -11.66 -3.25 -11.15
CA PHE A 156 -10.81 -2.45 -10.29
C PHE A 156 -9.78 -3.35 -9.61
N ARG A 157 -8.52 -2.93 -9.65
CA ARG A 157 -7.38 -3.79 -9.27
C ARG A 157 -6.30 -3.08 -8.49
N ARG A 158 -6.34 -1.75 -8.39
CA ARG A 158 -5.33 -0.98 -7.68
C ARG A 158 -5.95 0.13 -6.85
N LEU A 159 -5.37 0.36 -5.69
CA LEU A 159 -5.67 1.47 -4.79
C LEU A 159 -4.44 2.37 -4.69
N GLN A 160 -4.65 3.68 -4.66
CA GLN A 160 -3.56 4.64 -4.48
C GLN A 160 -4.05 5.88 -3.76
N TRP A 161 -3.22 6.47 -2.92
CA TRP A 161 -3.50 7.79 -2.35
C TRP A 161 -3.64 8.86 -3.44
N ASN A 162 -4.74 9.61 -3.42
CA ASN A 162 -4.87 10.88 -4.13
C ASN A 162 -4.30 12.00 -3.26
N THR A 163 -4.85 12.11 -2.06
CA THR A 163 -4.32 12.91 -0.95
C THR A 163 -4.32 12.01 0.27
N ILE A 164 -3.14 11.84 0.88
CA ILE A 164 -2.96 10.94 2.03
C ILE A 164 -4.00 11.28 3.11
N ASP A 165 -4.64 10.25 3.64
CA ASP A 165 -5.68 10.29 4.67
C ASP A 165 -6.98 11.07 4.35
N GLU A 166 -7.09 11.69 3.16
CA GLU A 166 -8.29 12.42 2.74
C GLU A 166 -9.05 11.71 1.62
N SER A 167 -8.33 11.28 0.57
CA SER A 167 -8.93 10.61 -0.58
C SER A 167 -7.98 9.63 -1.25
N PHE A 168 -8.55 8.58 -1.80
CA PHE A 168 -7.82 7.59 -2.58
C PHE A 168 -8.48 7.37 -3.94
N ILE A 169 -7.71 6.76 -4.81
CA ILE A 169 -8.03 6.47 -6.19
C ILE A 169 -8.17 4.97 -6.33
N VAL A 170 -9.28 4.55 -6.93
CA VAL A 170 -9.46 3.19 -7.40
C VAL A 170 -9.24 3.14 -8.91
N CYS A 171 -8.25 2.35 -9.33
CA CYS A 171 -7.85 2.22 -10.72
C CYS A 171 -8.29 0.87 -11.29
N SER A 172 -8.97 0.91 -12.43
CA SER A 172 -9.18 -0.28 -13.26
C SER A 172 -7.95 -0.59 -14.10
N THR A 173 -7.65 -1.86 -14.34
CA THR A 173 -6.63 -2.26 -15.31
C THR A 173 -7.30 -2.88 -16.52
N LYS A 174 -6.98 -2.41 -17.73
CA LYS A 174 -7.24 -3.19 -18.94
C LYS A 174 -6.25 -4.35 -18.97
N LYS A 175 -6.72 -5.58 -19.19
CA LYS A 175 -5.83 -6.56 -19.82
C LYS A 175 -5.61 -6.07 -21.24
N CYS A 176 -4.40 -5.64 -21.58
CA CYS A 176 -4.03 -5.52 -22.98
C CYS A 176 -4.12 -6.94 -23.55
N GLN A 177 -5.16 -7.23 -24.33
CA GLN A 177 -5.19 -8.48 -25.07
C GLN A 177 -3.98 -8.47 -25.99
N GLN A 178 -3.14 -9.50 -25.93
CA GLN A 178 -2.04 -9.64 -26.87
C GLN A 178 -2.64 -9.76 -28.26
N ILE A 179 -2.48 -8.73 -29.07
CA ILE A 179 -2.63 -8.84 -30.51
C ILE A 179 -1.20 -9.12 -31.03
N ASN A 180 -0.97 -10.37 -31.44
CA ASN A 180 0.20 -10.80 -32.23
C ASN A 180 1.58 -10.65 -31.54
N GLY A 181 1.75 -11.21 -30.34
CA GLY A 181 3.08 -11.57 -29.80
C GLY A 181 4.06 -10.42 -29.52
N ARG A 182 3.62 -9.16 -29.54
CA ARG A 182 4.42 -8.01 -29.10
C ARG A 182 4.29 -7.83 -27.59
N ALA A 183 5.39 -7.44 -26.94
CA ALA A 183 5.42 -7.15 -25.51
C ALA A 183 4.33 -6.11 -25.16
N PRO A 184 3.64 -6.27 -24.03
CA PRO A 184 2.59 -5.34 -23.63
C PRO A 184 3.21 -3.96 -23.41
N GLU A 185 2.85 -3.00 -24.24
CA GLU A 185 3.02 -1.60 -23.88
C GLU A 185 2.13 -1.32 -22.67
N SER A 186 2.71 -0.63 -21.68
CA SER A 186 2.13 -0.29 -20.37
C SER A 186 0.60 -0.23 -20.38
N GLY A 187 -0.05 -1.14 -19.65
CA GLY A 187 -1.51 -1.26 -19.64
C GLY A 187 -2.21 0.05 -19.28
N ASP A 188 -2.99 0.58 -20.23
CA ASP A 188 -3.78 1.80 -20.05
C ASP A 188 -4.79 1.64 -18.90
N ILE A 189 -4.79 2.61 -17.99
CA ILE A 189 -5.83 2.77 -16.97
C ILE A 189 -7.10 3.22 -17.68
N MET A 190 -8.16 2.41 -17.63
CA MET A 190 -9.40 2.69 -18.36
C MET A 190 -10.32 3.63 -17.59
N GLN A 191 -10.40 3.45 -16.27
CA GLN A 191 -11.30 4.17 -15.39
C GLN A 191 -10.63 4.40 -14.04
N LEU A 192 -10.86 5.61 -13.53
CA LEU A 192 -10.32 6.14 -12.31
C LEU A 192 -11.47 6.69 -11.47
N VAL A 193 -11.62 6.18 -10.25
CA VAL A 193 -12.64 6.65 -9.31
C VAL A 193 -11.92 7.25 -8.12
N VAL A 194 -12.14 8.53 -7.86
CA VAL A 194 -11.65 9.19 -6.64
C VAL A 194 -12.73 9.04 -5.57
N LEU A 195 -12.35 8.45 -4.43
CA LEU A 195 -13.22 8.25 -3.30
C LEU A 195 -12.65 9.00 -2.10
N SER A 196 -13.52 9.68 -1.36
CA SER A 196 -13.20 10.16 -0.03
C SER A 196 -12.92 8.96 0.87
N CYS A 197 -11.95 9.11 1.78
CA CYS A 197 -11.61 8.03 2.70
C CYS A 197 -12.78 7.63 3.59
N MET A 198 -13.61 8.62 3.95
CA MET A 198 -14.66 8.46 4.92
C MET A 198 -15.82 9.44 4.69
N PRO A 199 -17.07 9.02 4.99
CA PRO A 199 -17.52 7.63 5.02
C PRO A 199 -17.45 7.01 3.62
N LEU A 200 -17.19 5.70 3.52
CA LEU A 200 -17.21 5.04 2.20
C LEU A 200 -18.62 5.05 1.59
N GLY A 201 -19.66 5.30 2.39
CA GLY A 201 -21.02 5.51 1.93
C GLY A 201 -21.64 6.79 2.45
N HIS A 202 -21.61 7.87 1.66
CA HIS A 202 -22.72 8.83 1.50
C HIS A 202 -22.51 9.72 0.25
N ARG A 203 -22.81 9.19 -0.95
CA ARG A 203 -23.54 9.90 -2.02
C ARG A 203 -23.83 8.99 -3.21
N LYS A 204 -25.12 8.80 -3.47
CA LYS A 204 -25.64 8.38 -4.79
C LYS A 204 -25.39 9.53 -5.78
N SER A 205 -24.23 9.61 -6.41
CA SER A 205 -24.13 10.23 -7.74
C SER A 205 -22.76 9.96 -8.37
N LEU A 206 -22.72 9.02 -9.30
CA LEU A 206 -22.00 9.25 -10.56
C LEU A 206 -22.87 8.68 -11.68
N VAL A 207 -23.95 9.41 -11.95
CA VAL A 207 -24.44 9.55 -13.31
C VAL A 207 -23.30 10.22 -14.07
N ASN A 208 -22.66 9.47 -14.97
CA ASN A 208 -22.14 10.07 -16.19
C ASN A 208 -22.67 9.26 -17.36
N ARG A 209 -23.86 9.70 -17.81
CA ARG A 209 -24.26 9.54 -19.20
C ARG A 209 -23.16 10.19 -20.04
N ARG A 210 -22.47 9.40 -20.84
CA ARG A 210 -22.06 9.85 -22.17
C ARG A 210 -22.81 8.97 -23.17
N LYS A 211 -23.65 9.66 -23.93
CA LYS A 211 -24.22 9.18 -25.19
C LYS A 211 -23.10 8.81 -26.15
#